data_AF-A0A833U8Y1-F1
#
_entry.id   AF-A0A833U8Y1-F1
#
_cell.length_a   1.000
_cell.length_b   1.000
_cell.length_c   1.000
_cell.angle_alpha   90.00
_cell.angle_beta   90.00
_cell.angle_gamma   90.00
#
_symmetry.space_group_name_H-M   'P 1'
#
loop_
_entity.id
_entity.type
_entity.pdbx_description
1 polymer ?
#
loop_
_entity_poly.entity_id
_entity_poly.type
_entity_poly.pdbx_seq_one_letter_code
_entity_poly.pdbx_strand_id
1 'polypeptide(L)'
;MMAFHPNSSFRRAACFACGPRCSTLFLSSSSHSFEHEIPSSSQMAQKSSYNRPVLVFTTSDSPFSPAEGAVKKQVEDVMPIATGHEREELQAELEGRKVVDIDHPDGPFGTKDSPAVIKSYYDKRIVGCPGGEGEDEHDVVWFWLEKGKPHECPVCSQYFELEVVGPGGPPDGHGDDDHHH
;
A
#
# COMPACT_ATOMS: atom_id res chain seq x y z
N MET A 1 0.69 32.46 50.50
CA MET A 1 0.54 33.74 49.78
C MET A 1 1.84 34.52 49.86
N MET A 2 2.72 34.38 48.86
CA MET A 2 3.67 35.42 48.46
C MET A 2 3.86 35.24 46.95
N ALA A 3 3.30 36.19 46.21
CA ALA A 3 3.38 36.28 44.76
C ALA A 3 4.55 37.22 44.41
N PHE A 4 5.42 36.81 43.50
CA PHE A 4 6.30 37.71 42.75
C PHE A 4 6.61 37.11 41.36
N HIS A 5 5.92 37.62 40.35
CA HIS A 5 6.41 37.84 38.97
C HIS A 5 6.35 39.38 38.77
N PRO A 6 7.02 40.04 37.79
CA PRO A 6 7.50 39.49 36.51
C PRO A 6 8.83 40.09 35.95
N ASN A 7 9.26 39.54 34.80
CA ASN A 7 9.92 40.20 33.67
C ASN A 7 11.43 40.51 33.72
N SER A 8 12.21 39.97 32.76
CA SER A 8 13.17 40.76 31.95
C SER A 8 14.00 39.90 30.97
N SER A 9 13.89 40.26 29.69
CA SER A 9 14.92 40.36 28.64
C SER A 9 15.59 39.11 27.99
N PHE A 10 15.05 38.81 26.80
CA PHE A 10 15.78 38.59 25.55
C PHE A 10 17.27 39.00 25.54
N ARG A 11 18.15 38.10 25.08
CA ARG A 11 19.39 38.46 24.38
C ARG A 11 19.58 37.60 23.13
N ARG A 12 19.46 38.29 21.99
CA ARG A 12 19.98 37.91 20.68
C ARG A 12 21.52 37.91 20.74
N ALA A 13 22.16 36.92 20.15
CA ALA A 13 23.55 37.02 19.72
C ALA A 13 23.57 37.11 18.20
N ALA A 14 24.10 38.21 17.67
CA ALA A 14 24.31 38.44 16.26
C ALA A 14 25.81 38.43 15.94
N CYS A 15 26.13 37.78 14.83
CA CYS A 15 27.15 38.10 13.82
C CYS A 15 28.57 38.46 14.28
N PHE A 16 29.52 37.58 13.95
CA PHE A 16 30.85 38.01 13.51
C PHE A 16 31.03 37.69 12.03
N ALA A 17 31.24 38.76 11.27
CA ALA A 17 31.61 38.74 9.86
C ALA A 17 33.09 38.43 9.70
N CYS A 18 33.43 37.57 8.73
CA CYS A 18 34.74 37.57 8.10
C CYS A 18 34.52 37.43 6.59
N GLY A 19 34.92 38.48 5.86
CA GLY A 19 34.87 38.55 4.40
C GLY A 19 36.14 37.98 3.74
N PRO A 20 36.43 38.33 2.48
CA PRO A 20 36.32 37.37 1.39
C PRO A 20 37.67 37.09 0.72
N ARG A 21 37.88 35.85 0.25
CA ARG A 21 38.78 35.60 -0.88
C ARG A 21 38.24 34.52 -1.81
N CYS A 22 38.17 34.95 -3.06
CA CYS A 22 37.80 34.24 -4.27
C CYS A 22 38.85 33.20 -4.66
N SER A 23 38.42 31.99 -5.03
CA SER A 23 39.05 31.23 -6.11
C SER A 23 38.05 30.24 -6.69
N THR A 24 37.71 30.48 -7.95
CA THR A 24 36.88 29.66 -8.83
C THR A 24 37.58 28.36 -9.18
N LEU A 25 36.90 27.21 -9.01
CA LEU A 25 37.12 26.03 -9.83
C LEU A 25 35.76 25.43 -10.19
N PHE A 26 35.44 25.53 -11.49
CA PHE A 26 34.40 24.79 -12.17
C PHE A 26 34.80 23.32 -12.23
N LEU A 27 34.01 22.41 -11.68
CA LEU A 27 34.00 21.01 -12.12
C LEU A 27 32.59 20.64 -12.59
N SER A 28 32.56 20.22 -13.84
CA SER A 28 31.40 19.86 -14.64
C SER A 28 30.71 18.59 -14.13
N SER A 29 29.39 18.60 -14.32
CA SER A 29 28.40 17.55 -14.09
C SER A 29 28.74 16.18 -14.67
N SER A 30 28.21 15.13 -14.02
CA SER A 30 27.61 13.98 -14.71
C SER A 30 26.61 13.29 -13.79
N SER A 31 25.33 13.60 -14.00
CA SER A 31 24.16 12.86 -13.53
C SER A 31 23.88 11.74 -14.53
N HIS A 32 23.98 10.47 -14.11
CA HIS A 32 23.49 9.34 -14.89
C HIS A 32 22.02 9.11 -14.51
N SER A 33 21.12 9.73 -15.28
CA SER A 33 19.73 9.32 -15.39
C SER A 33 19.67 8.15 -16.36
N PHE A 34 19.20 6.99 -15.90
CA PHE A 34 18.95 5.83 -16.75
C PHE A 34 17.48 5.85 -17.14
N GLU A 35 17.16 6.56 -18.22
CA GLU A 35 15.83 6.53 -18.83
C GLU A 35 15.78 5.36 -19.84
N HIS A 36 14.79 4.50 -19.69
CA HIS A 36 14.46 3.45 -20.66
C HIS A 36 13.54 4.05 -21.73
N GLU A 37 14.15 4.45 -22.85
CA GLU A 37 13.45 4.90 -24.06
C GLU A 37 12.67 3.75 -24.72
N ILE A 38 11.38 3.99 -24.96
CA ILE A 38 10.49 3.12 -25.74
C ILE A 38 10.71 3.43 -27.24
N PRO A 39 11.13 2.47 -28.08
CA PRO A 39 11.33 2.77 -29.49
C PRO A 39 10.00 2.96 -30.23
N SER A 40 9.91 4.16 -30.82
CA SER A 40 8.88 4.62 -31.75
C SER A 40 8.75 3.75 -32.99
N SER A 41 7.49 3.53 -33.35
CA SER A 41 6.95 2.96 -34.60
C SER A 41 7.63 3.45 -35.89
N SER A 42 7.92 2.51 -36.82
CA SER A 42 7.96 2.79 -38.25
C SER A 42 7.58 1.56 -39.11
N GLN A 43 6.35 1.63 -39.63
CA GLN A 43 5.87 1.31 -40.98
C GLN A 43 6.56 0.19 -41.81
N MET A 44 5.75 -0.79 -42.23
CA MET A 44 5.71 -1.23 -43.64
C MET A 44 4.28 -1.62 -44.03
N ALA A 45 3.82 -1.07 -45.15
CA ALA A 45 2.55 -1.33 -45.78
C ALA A 45 2.55 -2.69 -46.49
N GLN A 46 1.45 -3.46 -46.37
CA GLN A 46 1.12 -4.51 -47.32
C GLN A 46 -0.33 -4.36 -47.76
N LYS A 47 -0.46 -4.08 -49.06
CA LYS A 47 -1.71 -3.96 -49.80
C LYS A 47 -2.39 -5.33 -49.82
N SER A 48 -3.65 -5.39 -49.44
CA SER A 48 -4.51 -6.49 -49.84
C SER A 48 -5.91 -5.97 -50.14
N SER A 49 -6.21 -5.90 -51.44
CA SER A 49 -7.53 -5.60 -51.97
C SER A 49 -8.42 -6.82 -51.77
N TYR A 50 -9.38 -6.72 -50.86
CA TYR A 50 -10.58 -7.56 -50.93
C TYR A 50 -11.80 -6.67 -50.75
N ASN A 51 -12.44 -6.35 -51.89
CA ASN A 51 -13.78 -5.78 -51.92
C ASN A 51 -14.75 -6.81 -51.34
N ARG A 52 -15.26 -6.54 -50.13
CA ARG A 52 -16.43 -7.21 -49.58
C ARG A 52 -17.60 -6.22 -49.54
N PRO A 53 -18.78 -6.57 -50.08
CA PRO A 53 -19.93 -5.68 -50.05
C PRO A 53 -20.41 -5.49 -48.61
N VAL A 54 -20.58 -4.23 -48.23
CA VAL A 54 -21.09 -3.80 -46.93
C VAL A 54 -22.59 -4.11 -46.86
N LEU A 55 -22.98 -5.03 -45.97
CA LEU A 55 -24.36 -5.17 -45.52
C LEU A 55 -24.61 -4.07 -44.50
N VAL A 56 -25.43 -3.09 -44.89
CA VAL A 56 -25.85 -1.98 -44.02
C VAL A 56 -26.91 -2.53 -43.06
N PHE A 57 -26.49 -2.99 -41.89
CA PHE A 57 -27.43 -3.19 -40.78
C PHE A 57 -27.71 -1.83 -40.15
N THR A 58 -28.94 -1.33 -40.33
CA THR A 58 -29.46 -0.20 -39.58
C THR A 58 -29.64 -0.63 -38.12
N THR A 59 -28.64 -0.43 -37.27
CA THR A 59 -28.86 -0.44 -35.83
C THR A 59 -29.60 0.83 -35.48
N SER A 60 -30.81 0.66 -34.96
CA SER A 60 -31.57 1.73 -34.33
C SER A 60 -30.76 2.19 -33.12
N ASP A 61 -30.08 3.32 -33.27
CA ASP A 61 -29.47 4.06 -32.17
C ASP A 61 -30.60 4.45 -31.21
N SER A 62 -30.74 3.71 -30.11
CA SER A 62 -31.47 4.21 -28.95
C SER A 62 -30.54 5.17 -28.24
N PRO A 63 -30.91 6.45 -28.07
CA PRO A 63 -30.11 7.36 -27.28
C PRO A 63 -30.21 6.94 -25.82
N PHE A 64 -29.24 6.16 -25.34
CA PHE A 64 -28.97 6.08 -23.91
C PHE A 64 -28.41 7.44 -23.52
N SER A 65 -29.28 8.33 -23.06
CA SER A 65 -28.87 9.59 -22.44
C SER A 65 -28.09 9.26 -21.17
N PRO A 66 -26.81 9.63 -21.05
CA PRO A 66 -26.19 9.69 -19.74
C PRO A 66 -26.76 10.95 -19.07
N ALA A 67 -27.88 10.78 -18.35
CA ALA A 67 -28.26 11.78 -17.38
C ALA A 67 -27.13 11.85 -16.35
N GLU A 68 -26.38 12.95 -16.37
CA GLU A 68 -25.41 13.35 -15.35
C GLU A 68 -26.11 13.49 -14.00
N GLY A 69 -26.30 12.36 -13.34
CA GLY A 69 -26.38 12.23 -11.90
C GLY A 69 -25.27 11.28 -11.49
N ALA A 70 -24.72 11.44 -10.29
CA ALA A 70 -23.77 10.49 -9.71
C ALA A 70 -24.46 9.13 -9.48
N VAL A 71 -24.68 8.38 -10.56
CA VAL A 71 -25.19 7.01 -10.51
C VAL A 71 -24.00 6.17 -10.06
N LYS A 72 -24.12 5.60 -8.85
CA LYS A 72 -23.19 4.56 -8.41
C LYS A 72 -23.29 3.45 -9.45
N LYS A 73 -22.22 3.23 -10.20
CA LYS A 73 -22.14 2.13 -11.16
C LYS A 73 -22.29 0.84 -10.36
N GLN A 74 -23.27 0.03 -10.73
CA GLN A 74 -23.44 -1.30 -10.14
C GLN A 74 -22.59 -2.29 -10.93
N VAL A 75 -22.25 -3.45 -10.35
CA VAL A 75 -21.48 -4.47 -11.08
C VAL A 75 -22.23 -4.94 -12.33
N GLU A 76 -23.56 -5.00 -12.26
CA GLU A 76 -24.41 -5.38 -13.37
C GLU A 76 -24.28 -4.45 -14.60
N ASP A 77 -23.91 -3.18 -14.39
CA ASP A 77 -23.72 -2.20 -15.47
C ASP A 77 -22.37 -2.37 -16.18
N VAL A 78 -21.37 -2.94 -15.49
CA VAL A 78 -20.01 -3.13 -16.01
C VAL A 78 -19.85 -4.52 -16.59
N MET A 79 -20.23 -5.56 -15.83
CA MET A 79 -20.12 -6.96 -16.20
C MET A 79 -21.32 -7.76 -15.67
N PRO A 80 -22.43 -7.83 -16.44
CA PRO A 80 -23.68 -8.46 -15.99
C PRO A 80 -23.60 -9.97 -15.73
N ILE A 81 -22.56 -10.63 -16.22
CA ILE A 81 -22.34 -12.08 -16.03
C ILE A 81 -21.39 -12.41 -14.86
N ALA A 82 -20.84 -11.40 -14.17
CA ALA A 82 -19.93 -11.62 -13.04
C ALA A 82 -20.67 -12.26 -11.86
N THR A 83 -20.14 -13.35 -11.33
CA THR A 83 -20.74 -14.08 -10.19
C THR A 83 -19.67 -14.58 -9.21
N GLY A 84 -20.08 -14.94 -8.00
CA GLY A 84 -19.13 -15.40 -6.97
C GLY A 84 -18.12 -14.32 -6.56
N HIS A 85 -16.86 -14.71 -6.34
CA HIS A 85 -15.78 -13.81 -5.92
C HIS A 85 -15.46 -12.72 -6.97
N GLU A 86 -15.63 -13.02 -8.26
CA GLU A 86 -15.44 -12.03 -9.33
C GLU A 86 -16.37 -10.82 -9.12
N ARG A 87 -17.64 -11.07 -8.78
CA ARG A 87 -18.62 -10.00 -8.51
C ARG A 87 -18.28 -9.23 -7.23
N GLU A 88 -17.81 -9.92 -6.20
CA GLU A 88 -17.43 -9.32 -4.93
C GLU A 88 -16.25 -8.36 -5.07
N GLU A 89 -15.22 -8.77 -5.81
CA GLU A 89 -14.06 -7.93 -6.13
C GLU A 89 -14.48 -6.69 -6.93
N LEU A 90 -15.27 -6.85 -7.99
CA LEU A 90 -15.76 -5.72 -8.79
C LEU A 90 -16.63 -4.75 -7.98
N GLN A 91 -17.51 -5.24 -7.10
CA GLN A 91 -18.34 -4.39 -6.26
C GLN A 91 -17.47 -3.56 -5.31
N ALA A 92 -16.45 -4.17 -4.72
CA ALA A 92 -15.52 -3.49 -3.83
C ALA A 92 -14.72 -2.41 -4.57
N GLU A 93 -14.21 -2.72 -5.77
CA GLU A 93 -13.48 -1.77 -6.60
C GLU A 93 -14.34 -0.56 -7.02
N LEU A 94 -15.62 -0.79 -7.38
CA LEU A 94 -16.57 0.28 -7.71
C LEU A 94 -16.90 1.17 -6.51
N GLU A 95 -16.90 0.60 -5.30
CA GLU A 95 -17.02 1.33 -4.03
C GLU A 95 -15.69 2.00 -3.59
N GLY A 96 -14.58 1.71 -4.29
CA GLY A 96 -13.25 2.22 -3.96
C GLY A 96 -12.61 1.56 -2.75
N ARG A 97 -13.04 0.35 -2.37
CA ARG A 97 -12.46 -0.45 -1.28
C ARG A 97 -11.80 -1.72 -1.81
N LYS A 98 -10.82 -2.25 -1.10
CA LYS A 98 -10.25 -3.58 -1.38
C LYS A 98 -11.04 -4.64 -0.60
N VAL A 99 -11.30 -5.80 -1.19
CA VAL A 99 -11.95 -6.94 -0.50
C VAL A 99 -11.08 -7.42 0.67
N VAL A 100 -9.77 -7.50 0.46
CA VAL A 100 -8.78 -7.95 1.48
C VAL A 100 -7.83 -6.82 1.82
N ASP A 101 -8.19 -6.02 2.83
CA ASP A 101 -7.40 -4.85 3.26
C ASP A 101 -6.25 -5.20 4.22
N ILE A 102 -6.28 -6.38 4.84
CA ILE A 102 -5.37 -6.73 5.95
C ILE A 102 -4.03 -7.35 5.52
N ASP A 103 -3.79 -7.54 4.22
CA ASP A 103 -2.64 -8.30 3.72
C ASP A 103 -1.31 -7.65 4.05
N HIS A 104 -1.24 -6.33 3.92
CA HIS A 104 -0.02 -5.55 4.09
C HIS A 104 -0.06 -4.83 5.44
N PRO A 105 0.70 -5.31 6.44
CA PRO A 105 0.86 -4.57 7.68
C PRO A 105 1.76 -3.36 7.42
N ASP A 106 1.19 -2.18 7.54
CA ASP A 106 1.94 -0.92 7.50
C ASP A 106 2.10 -0.37 8.92
N GLY A 107 3.32 0.01 9.27
CA GLY A 107 3.59 0.56 10.59
C GLY A 107 5.06 0.87 10.81
N PRO A 108 5.40 1.69 11.83
CA PRO A 108 6.78 1.93 12.21
C PRO A 108 7.42 0.65 12.76
N PHE A 109 8.75 0.70 12.91
CA PHE A 109 9.49 -0.36 13.57
C PHE A 109 8.97 -0.59 15.00
N GLY A 110 8.56 -1.82 15.29
CA GLY A 110 7.94 -2.20 16.57
C GLY A 110 8.95 -2.28 17.70
N THR A 111 8.74 -1.50 18.76
CA THR A 111 9.56 -1.57 19.99
C THR A 111 8.81 -2.32 21.09
N LYS A 112 9.49 -2.63 22.19
CA LYS A 112 8.88 -3.33 23.34
C LYS A 112 7.68 -2.59 23.94
N ASP A 113 7.73 -1.25 23.96
CA ASP A 113 6.66 -0.41 24.50
C ASP A 113 5.59 -0.10 23.45
N SER A 114 5.94 -0.17 22.16
CA SER A 114 5.06 0.11 21.03
C SER A 114 5.25 -0.95 19.93
N PRO A 115 4.68 -2.16 20.09
CA PRO A 115 4.86 -3.25 19.13
C PRO A 115 4.21 -2.92 17.78
N ALA A 116 4.72 -3.55 16.72
CA ALA A 116 4.11 -3.47 15.40
C ALA A 116 2.82 -4.31 15.39
N VAL A 117 1.70 -3.63 15.19
CA VAL A 117 0.37 -4.26 15.22
C VAL A 117 0.07 -4.92 13.88
N ILE A 118 -0.14 -6.23 13.89
CA ILE A 118 -0.47 -7.05 12.73
C ILE A 118 -1.95 -7.45 12.82
N LYS A 119 -2.74 -7.00 11.85
CA LYS A 119 -4.16 -7.37 11.77
C LYS A 119 -4.30 -8.81 11.28
N SER A 120 -5.21 -9.58 11.83
CA SER A 120 -5.55 -10.92 11.35
C SER A 120 -7.05 -11.18 11.42
N TYR A 121 -7.53 -12.05 10.55
CA TYR A 121 -8.93 -12.52 10.62
C TYR A 121 -9.12 -13.63 11.67
N TYR A 122 -8.06 -14.41 11.92
CA TYR A 122 -7.99 -15.53 12.86
C TYR A 122 -7.10 -15.22 14.08
N ASP A 123 -7.11 -16.07 15.11
CA ASP A 123 -6.31 -15.89 16.33
C ASP A 123 -4.80 -16.16 16.14
N LYS A 124 -4.39 -16.69 14.97
CA LYS A 124 -2.99 -16.93 14.60
C LYS A 124 -2.75 -16.54 13.14
N ARG A 125 -1.59 -15.93 12.84
CA ARG A 125 -1.18 -15.53 11.48
C ARG A 125 0.32 -15.78 11.28
N ILE A 126 0.71 -16.22 10.08
CA ILE A 126 2.12 -16.29 9.68
C ILE A 126 2.60 -14.89 9.32
N VAL A 127 3.71 -14.46 9.92
CA VAL A 127 4.32 -13.15 9.72
C VAL A 127 5.77 -13.33 9.26
N GLY A 128 6.20 -12.51 8.29
CA GLY A 128 7.57 -12.44 7.82
C GLY A 128 8.18 -11.09 8.18
N CYS A 129 9.29 -11.08 8.91
CA CYS A 129 10.04 -9.86 9.21
C CYS A 129 11.24 -9.75 8.27
N PRO A 130 11.31 -8.75 7.38
CA PRO A 130 12.46 -8.48 6.51
C PRO A 130 13.56 -7.63 7.19
N GLY A 131 13.38 -7.25 8.46
CA GLY A 131 14.28 -6.32 9.15
C GLY A 131 13.86 -4.86 9.06
N GLY A 132 14.69 -4.00 9.65
CA GLY A 132 14.56 -2.53 9.63
C GLY A 132 15.44 -1.88 8.57
N GLU A 133 15.60 -0.55 8.66
CA GLU A 133 16.55 0.19 7.83
C GLU A 133 17.98 0.10 8.41
N GLY A 134 18.99 -0.05 7.55
CA GLY A 134 20.40 0.03 7.95
C GLY A 134 20.96 -1.28 8.50
N GLU A 135 21.46 -1.27 9.75
CA GLU A 135 22.13 -2.43 10.36
C GLU A 135 21.16 -3.53 10.78
N ASP A 136 19.86 -3.22 10.85
CA ASP A 136 18.78 -4.14 11.21
C ASP A 136 18.15 -4.85 9.99
N GLU A 137 18.71 -4.68 8.78
CA GLU A 137 18.31 -5.39 7.56
C GLU A 137 18.76 -6.86 7.63
N HIS A 138 17.85 -7.80 7.34
CA HIS A 138 18.17 -9.22 7.34
C HIS A 138 17.25 -10.03 6.40
N ASP A 139 17.62 -11.28 6.11
CA ASP A 139 16.76 -12.19 5.35
C ASP A 139 15.41 -12.41 6.05
N VAL A 140 14.35 -12.67 5.28
CA VAL A 140 12.99 -12.79 5.85
C VAL A 140 12.90 -13.93 6.87
N VAL A 141 12.62 -13.57 8.12
CA VAL A 141 12.34 -14.53 9.20
C VAL A 141 10.83 -14.74 9.28
N TRP A 142 10.40 -15.97 9.07
CA TRP A 142 9.00 -16.37 9.15
C TRP A 142 8.68 -17.00 10.51
N PHE A 143 7.58 -16.58 11.14
CA PHE A 143 7.12 -17.12 12.41
C PHE A 143 5.60 -17.10 12.53
N TRP A 144 5.09 -17.91 13.46
CA TRP A 144 3.68 -17.89 13.87
C TRP A 144 3.48 -16.81 14.93
N LEU A 145 2.62 -15.84 14.64
CA LEU A 145 2.18 -14.84 15.61
C LEU A 145 0.81 -15.26 16.16
N GLU A 146 0.66 -15.30 17.48
CA GLU A 146 -0.56 -15.69 18.17
C GLU A 146 -1.16 -14.50 18.92
N LYS A 147 -2.49 -14.45 19.02
CA LYS A 147 -3.22 -13.44 19.79
C LYS A 147 -2.77 -13.45 21.25
N GLY A 148 -2.49 -12.26 21.78
CA GLY A 148 -2.11 -12.06 23.19
C GLY A 148 -0.71 -12.54 23.56
N LYS A 149 0.10 -12.99 22.58
CA LYS A 149 1.51 -13.35 22.77
C LYS A 149 2.37 -12.53 21.81
N PRO A 150 2.91 -11.38 22.26
CA PRO A 150 3.85 -10.63 21.45
C PRO A 150 5.05 -11.49 21.07
N HIS A 151 5.51 -11.36 19.83
CA HIS A 151 6.68 -12.06 19.31
C HIS A 151 7.81 -11.08 19.07
N GLU A 152 9.02 -11.44 19.45
CA GLU A 152 10.24 -10.67 19.20
C GLU A 152 11.02 -11.35 18.07
N CYS A 153 11.38 -10.59 17.04
CA CYS A 153 12.23 -11.12 15.96
C CYS A 153 13.64 -11.42 16.51
N PRO A 154 14.18 -12.63 16.28
CA PRO A 154 15.48 -13.02 16.82
C PRO A 154 16.69 -12.29 16.21
N VAL A 155 16.49 -11.51 15.13
CA VAL A 155 17.57 -10.82 14.42
C VAL A 155 17.53 -9.31 14.68
N CYS A 156 16.45 -8.63 14.29
CA CYS A 156 16.31 -7.18 14.47
C CYS A 156 15.71 -6.77 15.83
N SER A 157 15.32 -7.72 16.69
CA SER A 157 14.67 -7.44 17.99
C SER A 157 13.38 -6.60 17.90
N GLN A 158 12.71 -6.61 16.74
CA GLN A 158 11.41 -5.97 16.55
C GLN A 158 10.31 -6.75 17.27
N TYR A 159 9.40 -6.03 17.94
CA TYR A 159 8.24 -6.62 18.59
C TYR A 159 7.00 -6.56 17.70
N PHE A 160 6.25 -7.65 17.67
CA PHE A 160 5.01 -7.81 16.91
C PHE A 160 3.86 -8.22 17.83
N GLU A 161 2.70 -7.63 17.64
CA GLU A 161 1.47 -7.98 18.36
C GLU A 161 0.33 -8.21 17.36
N LEU A 162 -0.53 -9.19 17.61
CA LEU A 162 -1.62 -9.55 16.71
C LEU A 162 -2.95 -8.99 17.20
N GLU A 163 -3.61 -8.23 16.32
CA GLU A 163 -4.96 -7.69 16.49
C GLU A 163 -5.95 -8.46 15.61
N VAL A 164 -6.94 -9.10 16.23
CA VAL A 164 -7.96 -9.84 15.49
C VAL A 164 -9.08 -8.90 15.07
N VAL A 165 -9.28 -8.74 13.76
CA VAL A 165 -10.34 -7.90 13.17
C VAL A 165 -11.55 -8.73 12.68
N GLY A 166 -11.43 -10.05 12.71
CA GLY A 166 -12.46 -11.00 12.28
C GLY A 166 -13.15 -11.74 13.44
N PRO A 167 -13.87 -12.83 13.16
CA PRO A 167 -14.51 -13.67 14.17
C PRO A 167 -13.49 -14.37 15.10
N GLY A 168 -12.21 -14.41 14.72
CA GLY A 168 -11.18 -15.14 15.46
C GLY A 168 -11.29 -16.66 15.26
N GLY A 169 -10.69 -17.41 16.19
CA GLY A 169 -10.60 -18.86 16.13
C GLY A 169 -9.32 -19.37 15.45
N PRO A 170 -9.06 -20.69 15.56
CA PRO A 170 -7.90 -21.31 14.95
C PRO A 170 -8.07 -21.38 13.42
N PRO A 171 -7.00 -21.10 12.64
CA PRO A 171 -7.09 -20.98 11.19
C PRO A 171 -7.39 -22.30 10.46
N ASP A 172 -7.22 -23.44 11.12
CA ASP A 172 -7.49 -24.79 10.59
C ASP A 172 -8.93 -25.27 10.86
N GLY A 173 -9.72 -24.53 11.63
CA GLY A 173 -11.12 -24.84 11.90
C GLY A 173 -11.36 -26.11 12.72
N HIS A 174 -10.31 -26.77 13.23
CA HIS A 174 -10.43 -27.78 14.26
C HIS A 174 -10.39 -27.07 15.61
N GLY A 175 -11.56 -26.91 16.22
CA GLY A 175 -11.60 -26.58 17.64
C GLY A 175 -10.90 -27.67 18.44
N ASP A 176 -10.26 -27.27 19.52
CA ASP A 176 -9.75 -28.14 20.58
C ASP A 176 -10.94 -28.80 21.32
N ASP A 177 -11.64 -29.69 20.61
CA ASP A 177 -12.51 -30.68 21.22
C ASP A 177 -11.61 -31.71 21.91
N ASP A 178 -11.35 -31.46 23.19
CA ASP A 178 -10.73 -32.36 24.15
C ASP A 178 -11.45 -33.73 24.16
N HIS A 179 -11.02 -34.65 23.28
CA HIS A 179 -11.27 -36.07 23.47
C HIS A 179 -10.28 -36.64 24.50
N HIS A 180 -10.56 -36.32 25.77
CA HIS A 180 -10.15 -37.14 26.90
C HIS A 180 -10.85 -38.51 26.81
N HIS A 181 -10.09 -39.56 26.48
CA HIS A 181 -10.46 -40.95 26.74
C HIS A 181 -9.28 -41.68 27.40
#